data_AF-A0A538IPT7-F1
#
_entry.id   AF-A0A538IPT7-F1
#
_cell.length_a   1.000
_cell.length_b   1.000
_cell.length_c   1.000
_cell.angle_alpha   90.00
_cell.angle_beta   90.00
_cell.angle_gamma   90.00
#
_symmetry.space_group_name_H-M   'P 1'
#
loop_
_entity.id
_entity.type
_entity.pdbx_description
1 polymer ?
#
loop_
_entity_poly.entity_id
_entity_poly.type
_entity_poly.pdbx_seq_one_letter_code
_entity_poly.pdbx_strand_id
1 'polypeptide(L)'
;MSVDLHSHILPGVDDGAPDMETAIAMARTAAADGITVMIATPHISFEYDLDPLDVGRRVGELNLALSRSDVPLAVVPGGEIALTRLAALEPDALRALSLGAGPYLLVETPYAGAAPFLEEVLFDLDLRGFRTMLAHPERCAMFETDRDRLARLTERGVVCSVNAGSMAGQFGRRVREFTVHMFRNRLVHNVSSDAHDDDVRRAELRWGFERLDGELPGIAGQATWFTDEAPRAVISGRGVPDPPDPPAPRRPWQWMRRQAPR
;
A
#
# COMPACT_ATOMS: atom_id res chain seq x y z
N MET A 1 12.62 -10.77 -3.79
CA MET A 1 12.13 -10.60 -2.40
C MET A 1 11.39 -9.29 -2.39
N SER A 2 10.19 -9.28 -1.83
CA SER A 2 9.34 -8.10 -1.77
C SER A 2 8.98 -7.76 -0.32
N VAL A 3 8.54 -6.53 -0.13
CA VAL A 3 8.00 -5.96 1.09
C VAL A 3 6.61 -5.42 0.77
N ASP A 4 5.62 -5.82 1.56
CA ASP A 4 4.27 -5.28 1.45
C ASP A 4 3.98 -4.32 2.61
N LEU A 5 3.61 -3.08 2.32
CA LEU A 5 3.40 -2.03 3.32
C LEU A 5 1.98 -1.93 3.86
N HIS A 6 1.00 -2.63 3.28
CA HIS A 6 -0.41 -2.52 3.66
C HIS A 6 -1.08 -3.88 3.59
N SER A 7 -1.46 -4.41 4.76
CA SER A 7 -2.27 -5.62 4.89
C SER A 7 -3.05 -5.67 6.22
N HIS A 8 -4.18 -6.37 6.19
CA HIS A 8 -5.05 -6.60 7.35
C HIS A 8 -4.84 -8.03 7.85
N ILE A 9 -3.58 -8.39 8.08
CA ILE A 9 -3.16 -9.75 8.46
C ILE A 9 -3.33 -10.06 9.95
N LEU A 10 -3.56 -9.04 10.79
CA LEU A 10 -3.70 -9.27 12.23
C LEU A 10 -5.04 -9.94 12.55
N PRO A 11 -5.04 -11.05 13.31
CA PRO A 11 -6.24 -11.82 13.55
C PRO A 11 -7.19 -11.12 14.53
N GLY A 12 -8.45 -10.99 14.13
CA GLY A 12 -9.58 -10.58 14.97
C GLY A 12 -9.50 -9.15 15.49
N VAL A 13 -8.98 -8.22 14.67
CA VAL A 13 -8.88 -6.79 15.04
C VAL A 13 -9.68 -5.85 14.14
N ASP A 14 -9.90 -6.23 12.88
CA ASP A 14 -10.68 -5.50 11.89
C ASP A 14 -11.37 -6.46 10.90
N ASP A 15 -11.70 -5.99 9.70
CA ASP A 15 -12.30 -6.78 8.61
C ASP A 15 -11.30 -7.62 7.80
N GLY A 16 -10.05 -7.72 8.26
CA GLY A 16 -9.06 -8.65 7.73
C GLY A 16 -9.23 -10.08 8.25
N ALA A 17 -8.10 -10.69 8.64
CA ALA A 17 -8.10 -12.06 9.15
C ALA A 17 -9.01 -12.21 10.38
N PRO A 18 -10.03 -13.08 10.37
CA PRO A 18 -10.91 -13.28 11.53
C PRO A 18 -10.21 -14.04 12.66
N ASP A 19 -9.23 -14.88 12.34
CA ASP A 19 -8.52 -15.72 13.28
C ASP A 19 -7.07 -16.01 12.84
N MET A 20 -6.33 -16.67 13.73
CA MET A 20 -4.92 -17.01 13.51
C MET A 20 -4.72 -17.99 12.35
N GLU A 21 -5.68 -18.87 12.07
CA GLU A 21 -5.58 -19.83 10.98
C GLU A 21 -5.63 -19.10 9.63
N THR A 22 -6.58 -18.18 9.46
CA THR A 22 -6.65 -17.32 8.27
C THR A 22 -5.41 -16.44 8.15
N ALA A 23 -4.92 -15.84 9.24
CA ALA A 23 -3.70 -15.02 9.19
C ALA A 23 -2.46 -15.83 8.71
N ILE A 24 -2.32 -17.08 9.15
CA ILE A 24 -1.27 -17.98 8.67
C ILE A 24 -1.46 -18.33 7.18
N ALA A 25 -2.71 -18.57 6.75
CA ALA A 25 -3.00 -18.84 5.34
C ALA A 25 -2.66 -17.64 4.43
N MET A 26 -3.05 -16.42 4.83
CA MET A 26 -2.66 -15.18 4.18
C MET A 26 -1.14 -15.02 4.10
N ALA A 27 -0.42 -15.30 5.19
CA ALA A 27 1.04 -15.25 5.21
C ALA A 27 1.69 -16.26 4.25
N ARG A 28 1.12 -17.46 4.11
CA ARG A 28 1.58 -18.47 3.13
C ARG A 28 1.38 -17.98 1.70
N THR A 29 0.23 -17.37 1.41
CA THR A 29 -0.05 -16.75 0.10
C THR A 29 0.95 -15.64 -0.20
N ALA A 30 1.22 -14.76 0.76
CA ALA A 30 2.21 -13.69 0.62
C ALA A 30 3.62 -14.25 0.35
N ALA A 31 4.05 -15.26 1.10
CA ALA A 31 5.35 -15.91 0.91
C ALA A 31 5.46 -16.59 -0.47
N ALA A 32 4.38 -17.19 -0.97
CA ALA A 32 4.33 -17.76 -2.32
C ALA A 32 4.40 -16.69 -3.43
N ASP A 33 3.95 -15.46 -3.15
CA ASP A 33 4.16 -14.31 -4.03
C ASP A 33 5.59 -13.74 -3.97
N GLY A 34 6.41 -14.22 -3.03
CA GLY A 34 7.79 -13.79 -2.83
C GLY A 34 7.94 -12.60 -1.87
N ILE A 35 6.87 -12.27 -1.13
CA ILE A 35 6.88 -11.31 -0.03
C ILE A 35 7.62 -11.93 1.16
N THR A 36 8.57 -11.18 1.71
CA THR A 36 9.42 -11.61 2.83
C THR A 36 9.20 -10.78 4.09
N VAL A 37 8.69 -9.56 3.91
CA VAL A 37 8.30 -8.66 5.00
C VAL A 37 6.92 -8.11 4.67
N MET A 38 6.02 -8.13 5.64
CA MET A 38 4.69 -7.55 5.52
C MET A 38 4.43 -6.64 6.71
N ILE A 39 3.91 -5.45 6.47
CA ILE A 39 3.48 -4.56 7.54
C ILE A 39 2.02 -4.82 7.82
N ALA A 40 1.70 -5.14 9.07
CA ALA A 40 0.34 -5.21 9.56
C ALA A 40 -0.18 -3.78 9.75
N THR A 41 -1.18 -3.41 8.97
CA THR A 41 -1.82 -2.09 8.99
C THR A 41 -3.31 -2.22 9.31
N PRO A 42 -3.67 -2.74 10.50
CA PRO A 42 -5.08 -2.84 10.85
C PRO A 42 -5.74 -1.47 10.85
N HIS A 43 -7.04 -1.43 10.66
CA HIS A 43 -7.80 -0.18 10.71
C HIS A 43 -7.75 0.46 12.10
N ILE A 44 -7.31 1.72 12.15
CA ILE A 44 -7.40 2.60 13.32
C ILE A 44 -8.50 3.61 13.03
N SER A 45 -9.73 3.19 13.34
CA SER A 45 -10.96 3.95 13.08
C SER A 45 -11.81 4.05 14.36
N PHE A 46 -13.04 4.57 14.24
CA PHE A 46 -14.04 4.51 15.33
C PHE A 46 -14.89 3.23 15.27
N GLU A 47 -14.78 2.45 14.20
CA GLU A 47 -15.53 1.21 13.99
C GLU A 47 -14.89 0.03 14.72
N TYR A 48 -13.55 0.03 14.83
CA TYR A 48 -12.78 -1.03 15.44
C TYR A 48 -12.19 -0.60 16.78
N ASP A 49 -12.40 -1.44 17.79
CA ASP A 49 -11.87 -1.23 19.14
C ASP A 49 -10.47 -1.85 19.27
N LEU A 50 -9.50 -1.23 18.61
CA LEU A 50 -8.09 -1.58 18.68
C LEU A 50 -7.31 -0.44 19.32
N ASP A 51 -6.67 -0.72 20.46
CA ASP A 51 -5.68 0.19 21.04
C ASP A 51 -4.43 0.22 20.15
N PRO A 52 -4.01 1.39 19.62
CA PRO A 52 -2.78 1.52 18.85
C PRO A 52 -1.53 0.92 19.51
N LEU A 53 -1.44 0.98 20.85
CA LEU A 53 -0.29 0.48 21.59
C LEU A 53 -0.25 -1.05 21.65
N ASP A 54 -1.36 -1.72 21.35
CA ASP A 54 -1.49 -3.19 21.39
C ASP A 54 -1.01 -3.86 20.09
N VAL A 55 -0.86 -3.10 19.00
CA VAL A 55 -0.48 -3.62 17.67
C VAL A 55 0.85 -4.38 17.74
N GLY A 56 1.86 -3.81 18.40
CA GLY A 56 3.18 -4.44 18.51
C GLY A 56 3.15 -5.80 19.21
N ARG A 57 2.32 -5.96 20.26
CA ARG A 57 2.14 -7.23 20.97
C ARG A 57 1.49 -8.28 20.06
N ARG A 58 0.42 -7.90 19.35
CA ARG A 58 -0.32 -8.79 18.43
C ARG A 58 0.56 -9.24 17.25
N VAL A 59 1.38 -8.35 16.71
CA VAL A 59 2.39 -8.70 15.70
C VAL A 59 3.40 -9.72 16.24
N GLY A 60 3.84 -9.58 17.50
CA GLY A 60 4.71 -10.56 18.15
C GLY A 60 4.08 -11.94 18.26
N GLU A 61 2.79 -12.01 18.62
CA GLU A 61 2.01 -13.25 18.69
C GLU A 61 1.87 -13.91 17.32
N LEU A 62 1.55 -13.14 16.28
CA LEU A 62 1.46 -13.63 14.91
C LEU A 62 2.81 -14.16 14.41
N ASN A 63 3.91 -13.40 14.58
CA ASN A 63 5.24 -13.86 14.17
C ASN A 63 5.66 -15.18 14.85
N LEU A 64 5.30 -15.38 16.12
CA LEU A 64 5.55 -16.64 16.82
C LEU A 64 4.75 -17.80 16.18
N ALA A 65 3.50 -17.56 15.81
CA ALA A 65 2.66 -18.55 15.13
C ALA A 65 3.19 -18.88 13.73
N LEU A 66 3.65 -17.87 12.97
CA LEU A 66 4.27 -18.05 11.65
C LEU A 66 5.56 -18.87 11.75
N SER A 67 6.41 -18.57 12.73
CA SER A 67 7.65 -19.32 12.98
C SER A 67 7.36 -20.78 13.33
N ARG A 68 6.33 -21.08 14.14
CA ARG A 68 5.91 -22.45 14.46
C ARG A 68 5.32 -23.20 13.27
N SER A 69 4.88 -22.46 12.26
CA SER A 69 4.22 -22.99 11.06
C SER A 69 5.16 -23.05 9.85
N ASP A 70 6.45 -22.77 10.05
CA ASP A 70 7.50 -22.70 9.02
C ASP A 70 7.15 -21.76 7.85
N VAL A 71 6.48 -20.64 8.14
CA VAL A 71 6.16 -19.62 7.13
C VAL A 71 7.28 -18.58 7.10
N PRO A 72 8.01 -18.42 5.97
CA PRO A 72 9.18 -17.53 5.89
C PRO A 72 8.77 -16.07 5.62
N LEU A 73 7.94 -15.51 6.50
CA LEU A 73 7.44 -14.13 6.42
C LEU A 73 7.66 -13.44 7.78
N ALA A 74 8.24 -12.24 7.76
CA ALA A 74 8.31 -11.37 8.93
C ALA A 74 7.18 -10.34 8.88
N VAL A 75 6.39 -10.25 9.96
CA VAL A 75 5.37 -9.21 10.13
C VAL A 75 5.91 -8.08 10.99
N VAL A 76 5.69 -6.84 10.55
CA VAL A 76 6.14 -5.60 11.22
C VAL A 76 4.89 -4.77 11.60
N PRO A 77 4.89 -4.07 12.75
CA PRO A 77 3.75 -3.23 13.12
C PRO A 77 3.60 -2.00 12.23
N GLY A 78 2.37 -1.53 12.14
CA GLY A 78 1.92 -0.31 11.46
C GLY A 78 0.42 -0.10 11.76
N GLY A 79 -0.23 0.79 11.03
CA GLY A 79 -1.68 0.98 11.12
C GLY A 79 -2.20 1.75 9.93
N GLU A 80 -3.37 1.37 9.42
CA GLU A 80 -4.11 2.18 8.47
C GLU A 80 -5.01 3.14 9.27
N ILE A 81 -4.65 4.42 9.27
CA ILE A 81 -5.29 5.40 10.15
C ILE A 81 -6.37 6.17 9.39
N ALA A 82 -7.60 6.07 9.87
CA ALA A 82 -8.69 6.89 9.35
C ALA A 82 -8.40 8.38 9.60
N LEU A 83 -8.66 9.24 8.61
CA LEU A 83 -8.45 10.69 8.72
C LEU A 83 -9.10 11.30 9.96
N THR A 84 -10.26 10.78 10.35
CA THR A 84 -11.05 11.25 11.51
C THR A 84 -10.42 10.90 12.86
N ARG A 85 -9.46 9.96 12.92
CA ARG A 85 -8.78 9.56 14.15
C ARG A 85 -7.45 10.28 14.37
N LEU A 86 -6.80 10.76 13.30
CA LEU A 86 -5.43 11.31 13.36
C LEU A 86 -5.23 12.39 14.42
N ALA A 87 -6.16 13.35 14.52
CA ALA A 87 -6.05 14.46 15.47
C ALA A 87 -6.20 14.02 16.94
N ALA A 88 -6.79 12.85 17.21
CA ALA A 88 -7.00 12.33 18.56
C ALA A 88 -5.87 11.39 19.02
N LEU A 89 -4.94 11.03 18.13
CA LEU A 89 -3.84 10.13 18.46
C LEU A 89 -2.67 10.92 19.03
N GLU A 90 -2.21 10.50 20.21
CA GLU A 90 -1.01 11.04 20.84
C GLU A 90 0.26 10.60 20.09
N PRO A 91 1.39 11.31 20.23
CA PRO A 91 2.64 11.00 19.52
C PRO A 91 3.13 9.56 19.69
N ASP A 92 2.98 8.97 20.87
CA ASP A 92 3.41 7.58 21.10
C ASP A 92 2.52 6.56 20.39
N ALA A 93 1.21 6.83 20.29
CA ALA A 93 0.30 6.02 19.48
C ALA A 93 0.65 6.13 17.99
N LEU A 94 0.93 7.34 17.48
CA LEU A 94 1.38 7.53 16.10
C LEU A 94 2.70 6.79 15.81
N ARG A 95 3.66 6.81 16.75
CA ARG A 95 4.91 6.03 16.62
C ARG A 95 4.65 4.53 16.58
N ALA A 96 3.75 4.03 17.41
CA ALA A 96 3.38 2.61 17.43
C ALA A 96 2.72 2.15 16.11
N LEU A 97 2.05 3.06 15.39
CA LEU A 97 1.36 2.82 14.13
C LEU A 97 2.19 3.18 12.89
N SER A 98 3.41 3.68 13.05
CA SER A 98 4.28 4.02 11.93
C SER A 98 4.68 2.77 11.14
N LEU A 99 4.90 2.94 9.83
CA LEU A 99 5.29 1.85 8.94
C LEU A 99 6.74 1.44 9.22
N GLY A 100 6.91 0.47 10.12
CA GLY A 100 8.21 0.01 10.57
C GLY A 100 8.89 1.01 11.51
N ALA A 101 10.20 1.23 11.32
CA ALA A 101 10.98 2.15 12.14
C ALA A 101 11.03 3.59 11.57
N GLY A 102 10.43 3.80 10.39
CA GLY A 102 10.41 5.10 9.73
C GLY A 102 9.30 6.02 10.25
N PRO A 103 9.30 7.31 9.83
CA PRO A 103 8.32 8.29 10.29
C PRO A 103 7.02 8.25 9.48
N TYR A 104 6.83 7.28 8.58
CA TYR A 104 5.69 7.25 7.67
C TYR A 104 4.46 6.66 8.37
N LEU A 105 3.34 7.38 8.30
CA LEU A 105 2.01 6.91 8.68
C LEU A 105 1.21 6.58 7.43
N LEU A 106 0.54 5.43 7.42
CA LEU A 106 -0.43 5.10 6.39
C LEU A 106 -1.78 5.74 6.76
N VAL A 107 -2.24 6.65 5.91
CA VAL A 107 -3.47 7.41 6.13
C VAL A 107 -4.50 6.97 5.09
N GLU A 108 -5.62 6.46 5.57
CA GLU A 108 -6.74 6.03 4.73
C GLU A 108 -7.33 7.21 3.97
N THR A 109 -7.48 7.06 2.65
CA THR A 109 -8.20 8.05 1.85
C THR A 109 -9.70 7.79 1.88
N PRO A 110 -10.54 8.83 1.98
CA PRO A 110 -11.98 8.65 2.08
C PRO A 110 -12.56 8.14 0.76
N TYR A 111 -13.31 7.05 0.81
CA TYR A 111 -13.95 6.46 -0.37
C TYR A 111 -15.03 7.35 -1.00
N ALA A 112 -15.73 8.15 -0.19
CA ALA A 112 -16.82 9.01 -0.64
C ALA A 112 -16.70 10.43 -0.06
N GLY A 113 -16.93 11.42 -0.93
CA GLY A 113 -17.06 12.82 -0.53
C GLY A 113 -15.76 13.63 -0.55
N ALA A 114 -15.91 14.94 -0.37
CA ALA A 114 -14.78 15.85 -0.22
C ALA A 114 -14.21 15.77 1.20
N ALA A 115 -12.90 15.72 1.31
CA ALA A 115 -12.18 15.92 2.57
C ALA A 115 -11.56 17.33 2.57
N PRO A 116 -12.30 18.38 2.98
CA PRO A 116 -11.79 19.75 2.91
C PRO A 116 -10.62 20.00 3.87
N PHE A 117 -10.48 19.20 4.93
CA PHE A 117 -9.43 19.33 5.94
C PHE A 117 -8.22 18.43 5.70
N LEU A 118 -8.16 17.71 4.57
CA LEU A 118 -7.07 16.78 4.32
C LEU A 118 -5.70 17.47 4.43
N GLU A 119 -5.48 18.54 3.68
CA GLU A 119 -4.22 19.28 3.64
C GLU A 119 -3.80 19.79 5.01
N GLU A 120 -4.75 20.26 5.82
CA GLU A 120 -4.50 20.75 7.17
C GLU A 120 -4.03 19.62 8.10
N VAL A 121 -4.72 18.47 8.06
CA VAL A 121 -4.35 17.29 8.83
C VAL A 121 -2.98 16.76 8.42
N LEU A 122 -2.68 16.71 7.12
CA LEU A 122 -1.38 16.25 6.65
C LEU A 122 -0.25 17.22 7.05
N PHE A 123 -0.53 18.53 7.06
CA PHE A 123 0.42 19.54 7.52
C PHE A 123 0.69 19.45 9.03
N ASP A 124 -0.34 19.19 9.85
CA ASP A 124 -0.15 18.95 11.30
C ASP A 124 0.75 17.74 11.57
N LEU A 125 0.57 16.64 10.82
CA LEU A 125 1.44 15.46 10.93
C LEU A 125 2.90 15.79 10.61
N ASP A 126 3.14 16.56 9.55
CA ASP A 126 4.50 16.99 9.17
C ASP A 126 5.15 17.85 10.27
N LEU A 127 4.40 18.80 10.85
CA LEU A 127 4.87 19.60 12.00
C LEU A 127 5.20 18.75 13.23
N ARG A 128 4.50 17.62 13.41
CA ARG A 128 4.73 16.64 14.48
C ARG A 128 5.86 15.66 14.17
N GLY A 129 6.49 15.77 13.00
CA GLY A 129 7.63 14.97 12.57
C GLY A 129 7.26 13.65 11.88
N PHE A 130 5.99 13.47 11.49
CA PHE A 130 5.52 12.30 10.76
C PHE A 130 5.34 12.62 9.28
N ARG A 131 5.67 11.66 8.42
CA ARG A 131 5.42 11.74 6.98
C ARG A 131 4.17 10.96 6.63
N THR A 132 3.46 11.39 5.60
CA THR A 132 2.23 10.71 5.18
C THR A 132 2.47 9.84 3.95
N MET A 133 1.99 8.60 4.04
CA MET A 133 1.64 7.76 2.90
C MET A 133 0.13 7.65 2.80
N LEU A 134 -0.47 8.06 1.67
CA LEU A 134 -1.89 7.87 1.42
C LEU A 134 -2.15 6.43 0.99
N ALA A 135 -3.10 5.77 1.67
CA ALA A 135 -3.59 4.46 1.29
C ALA A 135 -4.57 4.60 0.11
N HIS A 136 -4.33 3.78 -0.91
CA HIS A 136 -5.17 3.58 -2.09
C HIS A 136 -5.89 4.84 -2.62
N PRO A 137 -5.18 5.96 -2.87
CA PRO A 137 -5.80 7.19 -3.35
C PRO A 137 -6.48 7.00 -4.71
N GLU A 138 -6.13 5.97 -5.47
CA GLU A 138 -6.81 5.59 -6.72
C GLU A 138 -8.27 5.16 -6.52
N ARG A 139 -8.65 4.78 -5.29
CA ARG A 139 -10.02 4.43 -4.91
C ARG A 139 -10.81 5.63 -4.36
N CYS A 140 -10.17 6.79 -4.22
CA CYS A 140 -10.79 8.01 -3.70
C CYS A 140 -11.39 8.85 -4.84
N ALA A 141 -12.72 8.97 -4.87
CA ALA A 141 -13.44 9.71 -5.91
C ALA A 141 -13.04 11.20 -5.99
N MET A 142 -12.60 11.77 -4.86
CA MET A 142 -12.11 13.16 -4.79
C MET A 142 -10.84 13.35 -5.64
N PHE A 143 -9.87 12.45 -5.54
CA PHE A 143 -8.65 12.50 -6.35
C PHE A 143 -8.88 12.06 -7.79
N GLU A 144 -9.83 11.15 -8.03
CA GLU A 144 -10.24 10.80 -9.39
C GLU A 144 -10.78 12.03 -10.15
N THR A 145 -11.54 12.89 -9.43
CA THR A 145 -12.18 14.11 -9.95
C THR A 145 -11.21 15.28 -10.06
N ASP A 146 -10.38 15.54 -9.05
CA ASP A 146 -9.33 16.56 -9.06
C ASP A 146 -7.95 15.90 -8.92
N ARG A 147 -7.43 15.43 -10.05
CA ARG A 147 -6.14 14.72 -10.12
C ARG A 147 -4.96 15.63 -9.78
N ASP A 148 -5.08 16.92 -10.10
CA ASP A 148 -4.06 17.92 -9.79
C ASP A 148 -3.92 18.11 -8.27
N ARG A 149 -4.99 17.88 -7.49
CA ARG A 149 -4.90 17.90 -6.03
C ARG A 149 -3.93 16.86 -5.50
N LEU A 150 -3.98 15.63 -6.01
CA LEU A 150 -3.05 14.59 -5.62
C LEU A 150 -1.62 14.95 -6.00
N ALA A 151 -1.41 15.49 -7.21
CA ALA A 151 -0.10 15.97 -7.66
C ALA A 151 0.48 17.04 -6.71
N ARG A 152 -0.31 18.05 -6.35
CA ARG A 152 0.10 19.09 -5.38
C ARG A 152 0.46 18.54 -4.01
N LEU A 153 -0.21 17.48 -3.55
CA LEU A 153 0.16 16.80 -2.30
C LEU A 153 1.50 16.07 -2.44
N THR A 154 1.73 15.38 -3.56
CA THR A 154 2.99 14.68 -3.81
C THR A 154 4.19 15.63 -3.93
N GLU A 155 4.00 16.80 -4.54
CA GLU A 155 5.00 17.87 -4.60
C GLU A 155 5.41 18.39 -3.20
N ARG A 156 4.54 18.22 -2.20
CA ARG A 156 4.79 18.59 -0.80
C ARG A 156 5.36 17.44 0.04
N GLY A 157 5.69 16.31 -0.58
CA GLY A 157 6.33 15.16 0.08
C GLY A 157 5.37 14.09 0.59
N VAL A 158 4.06 14.20 0.32
CA VAL A 158 3.11 13.11 0.57
C VAL A 158 3.34 11.99 -0.44
N VAL A 159 3.48 10.76 0.03
CA VAL A 159 3.67 9.59 -0.86
C VAL A 159 2.38 8.79 -1.00
N CYS A 160 2.26 7.98 -2.04
CA CYS A 160 1.03 7.22 -2.33
C CYS A 160 1.32 5.72 -2.46
N SER A 161 0.51 4.91 -1.79
CA SER A 161 0.46 3.46 -1.92
C SER A 161 -0.75 3.06 -2.76
N VAL A 162 -0.54 2.37 -3.87
CA VAL A 162 -1.62 1.87 -4.74
C VAL A 162 -1.85 0.39 -4.51
N ASN A 163 -3.09 -0.07 -4.58
CA ASN A 163 -3.41 -1.48 -4.43
C ASN A 163 -3.10 -2.27 -5.71
N ALA A 164 -2.45 -3.42 -5.57
CA ALA A 164 -2.24 -4.38 -6.66
C ALA A 164 -3.57 -4.82 -7.30
N GLY A 165 -4.63 -4.94 -6.50
CA GLY A 165 -6.00 -5.18 -6.96
C GLY A 165 -6.55 -4.10 -7.90
N SER A 166 -6.23 -2.82 -7.66
CA SER A 166 -6.60 -1.69 -8.52
C SER A 166 -5.91 -1.79 -9.88
N MET A 167 -4.63 -2.16 -9.89
CA MET A 167 -3.86 -2.42 -11.11
C MET A 167 -4.46 -3.57 -11.93
N ALA A 168 -4.97 -4.60 -11.25
CA ALA A 168 -5.64 -5.73 -11.88
C ALA A 168 -7.10 -5.46 -12.30
N GLY A 169 -7.69 -4.34 -11.86
CA GLY A 169 -9.04 -3.92 -12.19
C GLY A 169 -10.15 -4.46 -11.29
N GLN A 170 -9.83 -4.95 -10.09
CA GLN A 170 -10.83 -5.50 -9.15
C GLN A 170 -11.89 -4.47 -8.73
N PHE A 171 -11.51 -3.19 -8.65
CA PHE A 171 -12.37 -2.10 -8.19
C PHE A 171 -13.04 -1.33 -9.35
N GLY A 172 -13.10 -1.95 -10.54
CA GLY A 172 -13.81 -1.42 -11.70
C GLY A 172 -12.97 -0.49 -12.58
N ARG A 173 -13.57 -0.10 -13.72
CA ARG A 173 -12.87 0.58 -14.82
C ARG A 173 -12.32 1.96 -14.43
N ARG A 174 -13.08 2.75 -13.68
CA ARG A 174 -12.69 4.12 -13.30
C ARG A 174 -11.44 4.13 -12.41
N VAL A 175 -11.42 3.27 -11.39
CA VAL A 175 -10.25 3.07 -10.52
C VAL A 175 -9.03 2.62 -11.32
N ARG A 176 -9.22 1.67 -12.25
CA ARG A 176 -8.13 1.19 -13.12
C ARG A 176 -7.57 2.30 -14.03
N GLU A 177 -8.44 3.09 -14.67
CA GLU A 177 -8.04 4.23 -15.50
C GLU A 177 -7.28 5.28 -14.69
N PHE A 178 -7.71 5.56 -13.46
CA PHE A 178 -7.02 6.48 -12.57
C PHE A 178 -5.68 5.92 -12.08
N THR A 179 -5.62 4.63 -11.77
CA THR A 179 -4.37 3.91 -11.45
C THR A 179 -3.34 4.08 -12.56
N VAL A 180 -3.71 3.83 -13.83
CA VAL A 180 -2.81 4.04 -14.98
C VAL A 180 -2.36 5.50 -15.08
N HIS A 181 -3.27 6.45 -14.84
CA HIS A 181 -2.92 7.87 -14.82
C HIS A 181 -1.89 8.18 -13.73
N MET A 182 -2.04 7.65 -12.51
CA MET A 182 -1.09 7.86 -11.43
C MET A 182 0.31 7.35 -11.79
N PHE A 183 0.42 6.14 -12.36
CA PHE A 183 1.72 5.63 -12.83
C PHE A 183 2.34 6.50 -13.92
N ARG A 184 1.55 6.94 -14.91
CA ARG A 184 2.03 7.81 -16.00
C ARG A 184 2.53 9.16 -15.54
N ASN A 185 2.01 9.65 -14.42
CA ASN A 185 2.37 10.96 -13.86
C ASN A 185 3.30 10.84 -12.64
N ARG A 186 3.91 9.67 -12.42
CA ARG A 186 4.88 9.44 -11.33
C ARG A 186 4.30 9.74 -9.93
N LEU A 187 3.01 9.50 -9.74
CA LEU A 187 2.30 9.73 -8.47
C LEU A 187 2.31 8.50 -7.55
N VAL A 188 2.75 7.34 -8.04
CA VAL A 188 2.82 6.09 -7.27
C VAL A 188 4.20 5.94 -6.64
N HIS A 189 4.24 5.64 -5.34
CA HIS A 189 5.47 5.52 -4.56
C HIS A 189 5.64 4.14 -3.93
N ASN A 190 4.57 3.35 -3.84
CA ASN A 190 4.56 1.96 -3.41
C ASN A 190 3.39 1.23 -4.09
N VAL A 191 3.53 -0.08 -4.27
CA VAL A 191 2.40 -0.97 -4.56
C VAL A 191 2.26 -1.97 -3.42
N SER A 192 1.05 -2.03 -2.85
CA SER A 192 0.72 -2.94 -1.76
C SER A 192 -0.46 -3.84 -2.08
N SER A 193 -0.62 -4.91 -1.30
CA SER A 193 -1.73 -5.83 -1.53
C SER A 193 -3.05 -5.30 -1.00
N ASP A 194 -3.04 -4.64 0.16
CA ASP A 194 -4.25 -4.33 0.92
C ASP A 194 -5.08 -5.61 1.16
N ALA A 195 -4.35 -6.70 1.49
CA ALA A 195 -4.92 -8.02 1.65
C ALA A 195 -5.76 -8.12 2.92
N HIS A 196 -6.94 -8.73 2.79
CA HIS A 196 -7.88 -8.96 3.90
C HIS A 196 -8.16 -10.45 4.13
N ASP A 197 -7.93 -11.28 3.13
CA ASP A 197 -8.20 -12.71 3.18
C ASP A 197 -7.26 -13.48 2.24
N ASP A 198 -7.37 -14.81 2.20
CA ASP A 198 -6.60 -15.69 1.32
C ASP A 198 -7.39 -16.15 0.07
N ASP A 199 -8.58 -15.59 -0.19
CA ASP A 199 -9.44 -16.01 -1.30
C ASP A 199 -9.79 -14.91 -2.32
N VAL A 200 -10.28 -13.75 -1.89
CA VAL A 200 -10.75 -12.65 -2.74
C VAL A 200 -9.74 -11.48 -2.76
N ARG A 201 -9.32 -11.01 -1.58
CA ARG A 201 -8.36 -9.90 -1.41
C ARG A 201 -7.03 -10.44 -0.93
N ARG A 202 -6.35 -11.16 -1.84
CA ARG A 202 -5.10 -11.89 -1.58
C ARG A 202 -3.86 -11.01 -1.60
N ALA A 203 -2.83 -11.45 -0.89
CA ALA A 203 -1.49 -10.84 -0.89
C ALA A 203 -0.69 -11.18 -2.17
N GLU A 204 -1.11 -10.63 -3.32
CA GLU A 204 -0.53 -10.91 -4.65
C GLU A 204 -0.08 -9.63 -5.36
N LEU A 205 1.17 -9.19 -5.12
CA LEU A 205 1.74 -8.00 -5.73
C LEU A 205 2.07 -8.24 -7.21
N ARG A 206 2.68 -9.38 -7.54
CA ARG A 206 3.11 -9.69 -8.93
C ARG A 206 1.95 -9.67 -9.91
N TRP A 207 0.80 -10.20 -9.48
CA TRP A 207 -0.41 -10.25 -10.28
C TRP A 207 -0.87 -8.87 -10.75
N GLY A 208 -0.80 -7.85 -9.88
CA GLY A 208 -1.12 -6.47 -10.24
C GLY A 208 -0.24 -5.94 -11.39
N PHE A 209 1.08 -6.17 -11.30
CA PHE A 209 2.03 -5.77 -12.35
C PHE A 209 1.80 -6.51 -13.67
N GLU A 210 1.59 -7.82 -13.63
CA GLU A 210 1.32 -8.63 -14.83
C GLU A 210 0.06 -8.13 -15.57
N ARG A 211 -0.99 -7.78 -14.82
CA ARG A 211 -2.24 -7.28 -15.40
C ARG A 211 -2.13 -5.86 -15.93
N LEU A 212 -1.32 -5.01 -15.30
CA LEU A 212 -1.12 -3.63 -15.73
C LEU A 212 -0.18 -3.54 -16.95
N ASP A 213 0.74 -4.48 -17.12
CA ASP A 213 1.70 -4.49 -18.24
C ASP A 213 1.03 -4.50 -19.63
N GLY A 214 -0.18 -5.06 -19.72
CA GLY A 214 -0.99 -5.00 -20.94
C GLY A 214 -1.35 -3.56 -21.38
N GLU A 215 -1.51 -2.63 -20.43
CA GLU A 215 -1.90 -1.23 -20.67
C GLU A 215 -0.74 -0.24 -20.50
N LEU A 216 0.26 -0.61 -19.69
CA LEU A 216 1.49 0.14 -19.48
C LEU A 216 2.72 -0.79 -19.68
N PRO A 217 3.04 -1.15 -20.95
CA PRO A 217 4.05 -2.17 -21.21
C PRO A 217 5.44 -1.77 -20.71
N GLY A 218 6.04 -2.63 -19.90
CA GLY A 218 7.32 -2.41 -19.22
C GLY A 218 7.17 -2.12 -17.73
N ILE A 219 5.94 -1.90 -17.22
CA ILE A 219 5.72 -1.63 -15.79
C ILE A 219 6.09 -2.83 -14.93
N ALA A 220 5.91 -4.06 -15.43
CA ALA A 220 6.34 -5.26 -14.71
C ALA A 220 7.86 -5.30 -14.49
N GLY A 221 8.65 -4.69 -15.38
CA GLY A 221 10.10 -4.54 -15.22
C GLY A 221 10.51 -3.56 -14.13
N GLN A 222 9.57 -2.76 -13.61
CA GLN A 222 9.78 -1.79 -12.53
C GLN A 222 9.27 -2.29 -11.17
N ALA A 223 8.71 -3.51 -11.11
CA ALA A 223 8.07 -4.06 -9.91
C ALA A 223 8.97 -3.98 -8.66
N THR A 224 10.25 -4.37 -8.78
CA THR A 224 11.22 -4.33 -7.68
C THR A 224 11.34 -2.96 -7.03
N TRP A 225 11.23 -1.88 -7.80
CA TRP A 225 11.30 -0.53 -7.25
C TRP A 225 10.09 -0.25 -6.33
N PHE A 226 8.89 -0.59 -6.81
CA PHE A 226 7.63 -0.35 -6.11
C PHE A 226 7.37 -1.33 -4.96
N THR A 227 7.95 -2.54 -4.99
CA THR A 227 7.67 -3.61 -4.02
C THR A 227 8.88 -3.99 -3.16
N ASP A 228 10.04 -3.35 -3.32
CA ASP A 228 11.21 -3.61 -2.46
C ASP A 228 12.00 -2.33 -2.17
N GLU A 229 12.49 -1.61 -3.19
CA GLU A 229 13.38 -0.45 -2.96
C GLU A 229 12.69 0.68 -2.18
N ALA A 230 11.53 1.14 -2.67
CA ALA A 230 10.75 2.19 -2.01
C ALA A 230 10.20 1.72 -0.65
N PRO A 231 9.58 0.53 -0.53
CA PRO A 231 9.18 -0.02 0.77
C PRO A 231 10.28 -0.11 1.82
N ARG A 232 11.47 -0.56 1.45
CA ARG A 232 12.60 -0.61 2.39
C ARG A 232 13.05 0.78 2.83
N ALA A 233 12.95 1.79 1.96
CA ALA A 233 13.22 3.17 2.34
C ALA A 233 12.21 3.64 3.40
N VAL A 234 10.91 3.38 3.19
CA VAL A 234 9.84 3.68 4.15
C VAL A 234 10.11 3.04 5.52
N ILE A 235 10.30 1.73 5.56
CA ILE A 235 10.49 0.96 6.81
C ILE A 235 11.72 1.42 7.60
N SER A 236 12.79 1.83 6.90
CA SER A 236 14.03 2.28 7.53
C SER A 236 14.06 3.77 7.83
N GLY A 237 12.99 4.51 7.53
CA GLY A 237 12.92 5.96 7.72
C GLY A 237 13.80 6.76 6.77
N ARG A 238 14.30 6.15 5.71
CA ARG A 238 14.95 6.88 4.61
C ARG A 238 13.87 7.57 3.78
N GLY A 239 14.21 8.68 3.15
CA GLY A 239 13.33 9.29 2.14
C GLY A 239 13.04 8.28 1.03
N VAL A 240 11.77 8.19 0.62
CA VAL A 240 11.38 7.40 -0.55
C VAL A 240 12.13 7.94 -1.77
N PRO A 241 12.82 7.10 -2.55
CA PRO A 241 13.50 7.55 -3.77
C PRO A 241 12.49 8.09 -4.79
N ASP A 242 12.97 8.81 -5.79
CA ASP A 242 12.11 9.25 -6.90
C ASP A 242 11.57 8.03 -7.68
N PRO A 243 10.28 8.01 -8.04
CA PRO A 243 9.72 6.95 -8.88
C PRO A 243 10.49 6.76 -10.20
N PRO A 244 10.52 5.55 -10.77
CA PRO A 244 11.05 5.35 -12.11
C PRO A 244 10.21 6.13 -13.13
N ASP A 245 10.83 6.55 -14.24
CA ASP A 245 10.06 7.10 -15.34
C ASP A 245 9.05 6.08 -15.85
N PRO A 246 7.84 6.51 -16.22
CA PRO A 246 6.84 5.60 -16.75
C PRO A 246 7.40 4.92 -18.01
N PRO A 247 7.10 3.63 -18.22
CA PRO A 247 7.57 2.91 -19.40
C PRO A 247 7.22 3.65 -20.68
N ALA A 248 8.20 3.78 -21.58
CA ALA A 248 7.97 4.44 -22.86
C ALA A 248 6.87 3.70 -23.65
N PRO A 249 5.93 4.41 -24.28
CA PRO A 249 4.92 3.76 -25.12
C PRO A 249 5.63 2.95 -26.22
N ARG A 250 5.24 1.67 -26.37
CA ARG A 250 5.79 0.82 -27.44
C ARG A 250 5.48 1.47 -28.77
N ARG A 251 6.53 1.78 -29.54
CA ARG A 251 6.35 2.39 -30.86
C ARG A 251 5.70 1.38 -31.82
N PRO A 252 4.74 1.81 -32.69
CA PRO A 252 3.96 0.90 -33.55
C PRO A 252 4.81 -0.05 -34.41
N TRP A 253 5.97 0.41 -34.88
CA TRP A 253 6.88 -0.34 -35.75
C TRP A 253 7.54 -1.57 -35.09
N GLN A 254 7.57 -1.66 -33.75
CA GLN A 254 8.13 -2.80 -33.04
C GLN A 254 7.23 -4.03 -33.07
N TRP A 255 5.93 -3.86 -33.36
CA TRP A 255 4.97 -4.94 -33.57
C TRP A 255 5.20 -5.64 -34.92
N MET A 256 5.52 -4.88 -35.97
CA MET A 256 5.72 -5.40 -37.32
C MET A 256 6.97 -6.30 -37.45
N ARG A 257 7.99 -6.11 -36.60
CA ARG A 257 9.19 -6.96 -36.61
C ARG A 257 9.02 -8.33 -35.96
N ARG A 258 7.95 -8.57 -35.19
CA ARG A 258 7.67 -9.87 -34.58
C ARG A 258 6.71 -10.74 -35.41
N GLN A 259 6.07 -10.18 -36.43
CA GLN A 259 5.13 -10.89 -37.31
C GLN A 259 5.66 -11.14 -38.73
N ALA A 260 6.90 -10.74 -39.03
CA ALA A 260 7.52 -11.11 -40.29
C ALA A 260 7.90 -12.61 -40.26
N PRO A 261 7.30 -13.47 -41.10
CA PRO A 261 7.80 -14.83 -41.28
C PRO A 261 9.22 -14.77 -41.84
N ARG A 262 10.09 -15.67 -41.39
CA ARG A 262 11.36 -15.95 -42.08
C ARG A 262 11.11 -16.63 -43.40
#